data_AF-A0A818WLL6-F1
#
_entry.id   AF-A0A818WLL6-F1
#
_cell.length_a   1.000
_cell.length_b   1.000
_cell.length_c   1.000
_cell.angle_alpha   90.00
_cell.angle_beta   90.00
_cell.angle_gamma   90.00
#
_symmetry.space_group_name_H-M   'P 1'
#
loop_
_entity.id
_entity.type
_entity.pdbx_description
1 polymer ?
#
loop_
_entity_poly.entity_id
_entity_poly.type
_entity_poly.pdbx_seq_one_letter_code
_entity_poly.pdbx_strand_id
1 'polypeptide(L)'
;MPEIGSCTDETCNDELKELYECHCCLRLVCLHHLNGHVEITKQNKQRTDSLRQELNTIVNTLQLIIVEKLSTIKCEQNLIEQAKQILDVSSSSMDELEDIFEKINQTIALNRSGKN
;
A
#
# COMPACT_ATOMS: atom_id res chain seq x y z
N MET A 1 -4.26 40.25 -30.63
CA MET A 1 -4.00 39.78 -29.25
C MET A 1 -5.23 38.95 -28.88
N PRO A 2 -5.13 37.65 -28.56
CA PRO A 2 -6.30 36.92 -28.08
C PRO A 2 -6.74 37.55 -26.76
N GLU A 3 -8.02 37.91 -26.68
CA GLU A 3 -8.63 38.50 -25.50
C GLU A 3 -8.48 37.53 -24.33
N ILE A 4 -7.82 37.99 -23.27
CA ILE A 4 -7.70 37.26 -22.01
C ILE A 4 -9.13 37.09 -21.49
N GLY A 5 -9.69 35.88 -21.59
CA GLY A 5 -11.06 35.60 -21.15
C GLY A 5 -11.99 34.94 -22.17
N SER A 6 -11.50 34.59 -23.37
CA SER A 6 -12.32 33.99 -24.43
C SER A 6 -11.86 32.58 -24.83
N CYS A 7 -12.81 31.67 -25.04
CA CYS A 7 -12.55 30.32 -25.52
C CYS A 7 -12.04 30.31 -26.96
N THR A 8 -10.93 29.61 -27.19
CA THR A 8 -10.29 29.52 -28.52
C THR A 8 -10.84 28.39 -29.39
N ASP A 9 -11.86 27.67 -28.93
CA ASP A 9 -12.47 26.57 -29.67
C ASP A 9 -13.40 27.12 -30.77
N GLU A 10 -13.14 26.72 -32.02
CA GLU A 10 -13.88 27.16 -33.20
C GLU A 10 -15.33 26.66 -33.22
N THR A 11 -15.66 25.64 -32.41
CA THR A 11 -17.02 25.12 -32.26
C THR A 11 -17.90 25.95 -31.32
N CYS A 12 -17.32 26.87 -30.54
CA CYS A 12 -18.06 27.76 -29.66
C CYS A 12 -18.66 28.94 -30.42
N ASN A 13 -19.97 29.18 -30.25
CA ASN A 13 -20.61 30.42 -30.68
C ASN A 13 -19.98 31.62 -29.94
N ASP A 14 -19.89 32.79 -30.58
CA ASP A 14 -19.23 33.99 -30.03
C ASP A 14 -19.83 34.43 -28.68
N GLU A 15 -21.14 34.27 -28.50
CA GLU A 15 -21.83 34.54 -27.22
C GLU A 15 -21.45 33.56 -26.09
N LEU A 16 -20.97 32.36 -26.43
CA LEU A 16 -20.61 31.31 -25.48
C LEU A 16 -19.10 31.26 -25.19
N LYS A 17 -18.29 32.13 -25.80
CA LYS A 17 -16.84 32.14 -25.63
C LYS A 17 -16.38 32.77 -24.32
N GLU A 18 -17.24 33.54 -23.63
CA GLU A 18 -16.91 34.08 -22.31
C GLU A 18 -16.57 32.94 -21.34
N LEU A 19 -15.45 33.09 -20.61
CA LEU A 19 -14.96 32.10 -19.66
C LEU A 19 -15.56 32.33 -18.27
N TYR A 20 -16.11 31.25 -17.69
CA TYR A 20 -16.68 31.24 -16.35
C TYR A 20 -15.87 30.31 -15.44
N GLU A 21 -15.82 30.62 -14.15
CA GLU A 21 -15.14 29.77 -13.18
C GLU A 21 -15.98 28.52 -12.87
N CYS A 22 -15.42 27.34 -13.11
CA CYS A 22 -16.03 26.07 -12.76
C CYS A 22 -15.98 25.83 -11.26
N HIS A 23 -17.14 25.78 -10.60
CA HIS A 23 -17.23 25.53 -9.15
C HIS A 23 -16.63 24.19 -8.68
N CYS A 24 -16.42 23.22 -9.58
CA CYS A 24 -15.86 21.92 -9.21
C CYS A 24 -14.32 21.92 -9.07
N CYS A 25 -13.61 22.81 -9.77
CA CYS A 25 -12.14 22.80 -9.83
C CYS A 25 -11.49 24.19 -9.92
N LEU A 26 -12.29 25.26 -9.89
CA LEU A 26 -11.86 26.67 -9.98
C LEU A 26 -11.13 27.02 -11.29
N ARG A 27 -11.29 26.21 -12.35
CA ARG A 27 -10.76 26.51 -13.68
C ARG A 27 -11.75 27.32 -14.50
N LEU A 28 -11.22 28.22 -15.32
CA LEU A 28 -11.99 28.98 -16.30
C LEU A 28 -12.39 28.10 -17.48
N VAL A 29 -13.69 28.01 -17.75
CA VAL A 29 -14.30 27.18 -18.79
C VAL A 29 -15.47 27.96 -19.41
N CYS A 30 -15.61 27.90 -20.73
CA CYS A 30 -16.72 28.57 -21.39
C CYS A 30 -18.06 27.83 -21.18
N LEU A 31 -19.19 28.52 -21.35
CA LEU A 31 -20.50 27.93 -21.07
C LEU A 31 -20.79 26.71 -21.96
N HIS A 32 -20.32 26.71 -23.21
CA HIS A 32 -20.46 25.59 -24.15
C HIS A 32 -19.80 24.30 -23.62
N HIS A 33 -18.62 24.42 -23.02
CA HIS A 33 -17.84 23.28 -22.52
C HIS A 33 -18.05 22.97 -21.04
N LEU A 34 -18.76 23.83 -20.30
CA LEU A 34 -18.90 23.73 -18.86
C LEU A 34 -19.48 22.37 -18.42
N ASN A 35 -20.55 21.91 -19.08
CA ASN A 35 -21.20 20.66 -18.73
C ASN A 35 -20.27 19.46 -18.95
N GLY A 36 -19.62 19.35 -20.12
CA GLY A 36 -18.66 18.28 -20.39
C GLY A 36 -17.46 18.31 -19.45
N HIS A 37 -16.95 19.51 -19.15
CA HIS A 37 -15.87 19.70 -18.18
C HIS A 37 -16.29 19.23 -16.76
N VAL A 38 -17.49 19.57 -16.31
CA VAL A 38 -18.03 19.15 -14.99
C VAL A 38 -18.14 17.63 -14.93
N GLU A 39 -18.66 16.98 -15.97
CA GLU A 39 -18.77 15.52 -16.04
C GLU A 39 -17.40 14.84 -15.98
N ILE A 40 -16.44 15.29 -16.79
CA ILE A 40 -15.06 14.77 -16.80
C ILE A 40 -14.41 14.97 -15.43
N THR A 41 -14.59 16.13 -14.81
CA THR A 41 -14.04 16.42 -13.48
C THR A 41 -14.60 15.49 -12.42
N LYS A 42 -15.91 15.21 -12.47
CA LYS A 42 -16.57 14.28 -11.56
C LYS A 42 -16.08 12.84 -11.75
N GLN A 43 -15.97 12.38 -13.01
CA GLN A 43 -15.44 11.05 -13.32
C GLN A 43 -13.99 10.89 -12.87
N ASN A 44 -13.15 11.89 -13.12
CA ASN A 44 -11.75 11.89 -12.68
C ASN A 44 -11.66 11.83 -11.16
N LYS A 45 -12.48 12.61 -10.43
CA LYS A 45 -12.54 12.55 -8.97
C LYS A 45 -12.91 11.16 -8.46
N GLN A 46 -13.97 10.55 -9.02
CA GLN A 46 -14.38 9.19 -8.66
C GLN A 46 -13.26 8.17 -8.92
N ARG A 47 -12.57 8.29 -10.06
CA ARG A 47 -11.43 7.42 -10.39
C ARG A 47 -10.28 7.61 -9.41
N THR A 48 -9.92 8.85 -9.07
CA THR A 48 -8.88 9.15 -8.10
C THR A 48 -9.22 8.59 -6.71
N ASP A 49 -10.48 8.72 -6.28
CA ASP A 49 -10.95 8.18 -5.00
C ASP A 49 -10.87 6.64 -4.99
N SER A 50 -11.26 5.98 -6.08
CA SER A 50 -11.12 4.51 -6.25
C SER A 50 -9.65 4.08 -6.18
N LEU A 51 -8.77 4.73 -6.94
CA LEU A 51 -7.33 4.43 -6.93
C LEU A 51 -6.71 4.64 -5.56
N ARG A 52 -7.17 5.64 -4.81
CA ARG A 52 -6.72 5.88 -3.43
C ARG A 52 -7.17 4.76 -2.49
N GLN A 53 -8.39 4.24 -2.65
CA GLN A 53 -8.89 3.11 -1.87
C GLN A 53 -8.10 1.82 -2.19
N GLU A 54 -7.85 1.55 -3.47
CA GLU A 54 -7.02 0.42 -3.91
C GLU A 54 -5.60 0.52 -3.33
N LEU A 55 -4.97 1.69 -3.44
CA LEU A 55 -3.64 1.92 -2.87
C LEU A 55 -3.62 1.67 -1.36
N ASN A 56 -4.59 2.18 -0.62
CA ASN A 56 -4.69 1.94 0.82
C ASN A 56 -4.84 0.45 1.16
N THR A 57 -5.62 -0.29 0.36
CA THR A 57 -5.80 -1.74 0.52
C THR A 57 -4.48 -2.48 0.29
N ILE A 58 -3.74 -2.13 -0.76
CA ILE A 58 -2.43 -2.72 -1.07
C ILE A 58 -1.42 -2.42 0.04
N VAL A 59 -1.36 -1.17 0.51
CA VAL A 59 -0.46 -0.76 1.60
C VAL A 59 -0.75 -1.55 2.87
N ASN A 60 -2.02 -1.68 3.27
CA ASN A 60 -2.41 -2.45 4.45
C ASN A 60 -2.03 -3.94 4.30
N THR A 61 -2.25 -4.51 3.11
CA THR A 61 -1.88 -5.90 2.82
C THR A 61 -0.37 -6.10 2.92
N LEU A 62 0.43 -5.19 2.36
CA LEU A 62 1.89 -5.25 2.45
C LEU A 62 2.37 -5.12 3.90
N GLN A 63 1.75 -4.25 4.71
CA GLN A 63 2.08 -4.14 6.13
C GLN A 63 1.85 -5.45 6.88
N LEU A 64 0.74 -6.15 6.62
CA LEU A 64 0.48 -7.46 7.23
C LEU A 64 1.54 -8.50 6.82
N ILE A 65 1.89 -8.55 5.53
CA ILE A 65 2.94 -9.44 5.03
C ILE A 65 4.29 -9.13 5.71
N ILE A 66 4.64 -7.85 5.86
CA ILE A 66 5.88 -7.44 6.52
C ILE A 66 5.90 -7.92 7.98
N VAL A 67 4.80 -7.73 8.72
CA VAL A 67 4.69 -8.19 10.11
C VAL A 67 4.86 -9.72 10.21
N GLU A 68 4.20 -10.47 9.33
CA GLU A 68 4.32 -11.94 9.29
C GLU A 68 5.75 -12.39 8.99
N LYS A 69 6.42 -11.75 8.01
CA LYS A 69 7.80 -12.06 7.65
C LYS A 69 8.80 -11.71 8.74
N LEU A 70 8.61 -10.59 9.44
CA LEU A 70 9.42 -10.24 10.62
C LEU A 70 9.28 -11.30 11.72
N SER A 71 8.07 -11.80 11.95
CA SER A 71 7.83 -12.89 12.90
C SER A 71 8.56 -14.18 12.51
N THR A 72 8.54 -14.53 11.21
CA THR A 72 9.26 -15.70 10.67
C THR A 72 10.76 -15.55 10.85
N ILE A 73 11.33 -14.39 10.51
CA ILE A 73 12.78 -14.12 10.68
C ILE A 73 13.18 -14.25 12.15
N LYS A 74 12.39 -13.69 13.08
CA LYS A 74 12.66 -13.79 14.52
C LYS A 74 12.67 -15.23 15.00
N CYS A 75 11.74 -16.04 14.50
CA CYS A 75 11.71 -17.47 14.77
C CYS A 75 12.97 -18.19 14.27
N GLU A 76 13.38 -17.94 13.03
CA GLU A 76 14.60 -18.52 12.44
C GLU A 76 15.84 -18.12 13.25
N GLN A 77 15.93 -16.85 13.68
CA GLN A 77 17.00 -16.38 14.56
C GLN A 77 17.05 -17.15 15.89
N ASN A 78 15.89 -17.40 16.52
CA ASN A 78 15.84 -18.19 17.76
C ASN A 78 16.32 -19.63 17.55
N LEU A 79 15.95 -20.27 16.43
CA LEU A 79 16.41 -21.62 16.10
C LEU A 79 17.93 -21.67 15.87
N ILE A 80 18.48 -20.67 15.18
CA ILE A 80 19.94 -20.54 15.00
C ILE A 80 20.64 -20.39 16.35
N GLU A 81 20.09 -19.58 17.25
CA GLU A 81 20.68 -19.37 18.58
C GLU A 81 20.64 -20.65 19.43
N GLN A 82 19.54 -21.40 19.39
CA GLN A 82 19.47 -22.72 20.04
C GLN A 82 20.48 -23.70 19.45
N ALA A 83 20.68 -23.70 18.12
CA ALA A 83 21.67 -24.54 17.47
C ALA A 83 23.11 -24.18 17.89
N LYS A 84 23.42 -22.89 18.06
CA LYS A 84 24.72 -22.46 18.61
C LYS A 84 24.92 -22.95 20.04
N GLN A 85 23.90 -22.85 20.89
CA GLN A 85 23.97 -23.36 22.27
C GLN A 85 24.26 -24.86 22.28
N ILE A 86 23.66 -25.64 21.39
CA ILE A 86 24.02 -27.07 21.22
C ILE A 86 25.49 -27.23 20.89
N LEU A 87 26.00 -26.50 19.89
CA LEU A 87 27.40 -26.60 19.49
C LEU A 87 28.34 -26.28 20.65
N ASP A 88 28.06 -25.23 21.40
CA ASP A 88 28.86 -24.82 22.56
C ASP A 88 28.84 -25.89 23.67
N VAL A 89 27.66 -26.44 23.99
CA VAL A 89 27.47 -27.44 25.06
C VAL A 89 27.93 -28.85 24.65
N SER A 90 27.88 -29.18 23.36
CA SER A 90 28.34 -30.47 22.83
C SER A 90 29.83 -30.73 23.03
N SER A 91 30.59 -29.71 23.42
CA SER A 91 31.98 -29.80 23.85
C SER A 91 32.16 -30.17 25.34
N SER A 92 31.08 -30.22 26.14
CA SER A 92 31.13 -30.15 27.60
C SER A 92 30.32 -31.22 28.36
N SER A 93 29.11 -31.62 27.93
CA SER A 93 28.27 -32.61 28.64
C SER A 93 27.13 -33.19 27.79
N MET A 94 26.83 -34.49 27.91
CA MET A 94 25.72 -35.19 27.21
C MET A 94 24.34 -34.86 27.78
N ASP A 95 24.22 -34.68 29.11
CA ASP A 95 22.93 -34.41 29.77
C ASP A 95 22.41 -33.01 29.40
N GLU A 96 23.30 -32.02 29.26
CA GLU A 96 22.93 -30.66 28.83
C GLU A 96 22.55 -30.62 27.34
N LEU A 97 23.01 -31.57 26.55
CA LEU A 97 22.70 -31.74 25.13
C LEU A 97 21.25 -32.23 24.93
N GLU A 98 20.78 -33.15 25.77
CA GLU A 98 19.40 -33.67 25.77
C GLU A 98 18.37 -32.56 26.05
N ASP A 99 18.63 -31.73 27.07
CA ASP A 99 17.78 -30.59 27.46
C ASP A 99 17.61 -29.56 26.32
N ILE A 100 18.66 -29.33 25.53
CA ILE A 100 18.59 -28.38 24.41
C ILE A 100 17.87 -29.01 23.21
N PHE A 101 18.08 -30.30 22.94
CA PHE A 101 17.32 -31.01 21.90
C PHE A 101 15.81 -30.97 22.17
N GLU A 102 15.40 -31.11 23.43
CA GLU A 102 14.00 -31.01 23.81
C GLU A 102 13.44 -29.58 23.56
N LYS A 103 14.20 -28.54 23.91
CA LYS A 103 13.84 -27.13 23.61
C LYS A 103 13.73 -26.84 22.11
N ILE A 104 14.61 -27.42 21.28
CA ILE A 104 14.53 -27.31 19.83
C ILE A 104 13.26 -27.99 19.31
N ASN A 105 12.98 -29.21 19.74
CA ASN A 105 11.79 -29.94 19.30
C ASN A 105 10.50 -29.22 19.70
N GLN A 106 10.43 -28.63 20.90
CA GLN A 106 9.31 -27.79 21.32
C GLN A 106 9.18 -26.53 20.46
N THR A 107 10.29 -25.87 20.13
CA THR A 107 10.30 -24.69 19.26
C THR A 107 9.86 -25.03 17.83
N ILE A 108 10.32 -26.14 17.27
CA ILE A 108 9.87 -26.66 15.96
C ILE A 108 8.37 -26.97 15.99
N ALA A 109 7.88 -27.60 17.06
CA ALA A 109 6.46 -27.94 17.20
C ALA A 109 5.58 -26.68 17.28
N LEU A 110 5.98 -25.67 18.08
CA LEU A 110 5.28 -24.38 18.18
C LEU A 110 5.23 -23.63 16.83
N ASN A 111 6.30 -23.71 16.05
CA ASN A 111 6.33 -23.10 14.71
C ASN A 111 5.48 -23.83 13.67
N ARG A 112 5.25 -25.13 13.85
CA ARG A 112 4.37 -25.92 12.98
C ARG A 112 2.89 -25.76 13.35
N SER A 113 2.57 -25.51 14.61
CA SER A 113 1.19 -25.33 15.08
C SER A 113 0.66 -23.89 14.92
N GLY A 114 1.52 -22.88 14.77
CA GLY A 114 1.13 -21.49 14.47
C GLY A 114 0.71 -21.21 13.01
N LYS A 115 0.48 -22.25 12.20
CA LYS A 115 0.12 -22.14 10.77
C LYS A 115 -1.38 -22.36 10.45
N ASN A 116 -2.27 -22.34 11.45
CA ASN A 116 -3.72 -22.44 11.27
C ASN A 116 -4.43 -21.11 11.50
#